data_AF-A0AAQ1STL9-F1
#
_entry.id   AF-A0AAQ1STL9-F1
#
_cell.length_a   1.000
_cell.length_b   1.000
_cell.length_c   1.000
_cell.angle_alpha   90.00
_cell.angle_beta   90.00
_cell.angle_gamma   90.00
#
_symmetry.space_group_name_H-M   'P 1'
#
loop_
_entity.id
_entity.type
_entity.pdbx_description
1 polymer ?
#
loop_
_entity_poly.entity_id
_entity_poly.type
_entity_poly.pdbx_seq_one_letter_code
_entity_poly.pdbx_strand_id
1 'polypeptide(L)'
;MGRSFKEELEVLAGISKWNPTEHDLDCIARDMVLFRQKSPRLSKMEAARLILRHTRAEFKPQGGLDNKDLSTLLAMAMLRATR
;
A
#
# COMPACT_ATOMS: atom_id res chain seq x y z
N MET A 1 -6.43 1.58 -18.83
CA MET A 1 -6.56 2.43 -17.62
C MET A 1 -5.87 1.69 -16.48
N GLY A 2 -4.88 2.29 -15.82
CA GLY A 2 -4.17 1.64 -14.69
C GLY A 2 -5.01 1.64 -13.42
N ARG A 3 -4.72 0.70 -12.49
CA ARG A 3 -5.35 0.68 -11.16
C ARG A 3 -4.95 1.94 -10.36
N SER A 4 -5.88 2.44 -9.55
CA SER A 4 -5.65 3.51 -8.59
C SER A 4 -4.83 3.02 -7.40
N PHE A 5 -4.26 3.96 -6.63
CA PHE A 5 -3.49 3.62 -5.43
C PHE A 5 -4.32 2.80 -4.44
N LYS A 6 -5.59 3.17 -4.23
CA LYS A 6 -6.51 2.42 -3.38
C LYS A 6 -6.67 0.97 -3.87
N GLU A 7 -6.95 0.78 -5.16
CA GLU A 7 -7.16 -0.56 -5.73
C GLU A 7 -5.90 -1.43 -5.60
N GLU A 8 -4.71 -0.86 -5.78
CA GLU A 8 -3.46 -1.61 -5.57
C GLU A 8 -3.24 -2.01 -4.11
N LEU A 9 -3.59 -1.14 -3.16
CA LEU A 9 -3.56 -1.48 -1.73
C LEU A 9 -4.60 -2.55 -1.38
N GLU A 10 -5.80 -2.49 -1.95
CA GLU A 10 -6.86 -3.49 -1.75
C GLU A 10 -6.45 -4.86 -2.28
N VAL A 11 -5.84 -4.92 -3.46
CA VAL A 11 -5.31 -6.17 -4.04
C VAL A 11 -4.17 -6.73 -3.20
N LEU A 12 -3.22 -5.89 -2.77
CA LEU A 12 -2.11 -6.31 -1.90
C LEU A 12 -2.61 -6.80 -0.54
N ALA A 13 -3.59 -6.09 0.03
CA ALA A 13 -4.08 -6.40 1.34
C ALA A 13 -5.16 -7.51 1.34
N GLY A 14 -5.62 -7.91 0.14
CA GLY A 14 -6.78 -8.77 -0.05
C GLY A 14 -8.04 -8.23 0.62
N ILE A 15 -8.18 -6.91 0.68
CA ILE A 15 -9.32 -6.22 1.31
C ILE A 15 -10.28 -5.77 0.21
N SER A 16 -11.51 -6.27 0.23
CA SER A 16 -12.54 -5.93 -0.79
C SER A 16 -13.60 -4.94 -0.32
N LYS A 17 -13.63 -4.60 0.97
CA LYS A 17 -14.64 -3.71 1.58
C LYS A 17 -13.98 -2.62 2.43
N TRP A 18 -12.96 -1.97 1.88
CA TRP A 18 -12.30 -0.86 2.56
C TRP A 18 -12.74 0.49 1.96
N ASN A 19 -13.13 1.40 2.85
CA ASN A 19 -13.52 2.75 2.48
C ASN A 19 -12.60 3.77 3.17
N PRO A 20 -11.34 3.90 2.72
CA PRO A 20 -10.43 4.88 3.28
C PRO A 20 -10.86 6.30 2.95
N THR A 21 -10.51 7.21 3.84
CA THR A 21 -10.44 8.63 3.51
C THR A 21 -9.18 8.92 2.68
N GLU A 22 -9.15 10.04 1.96
CA GLU A 22 -7.94 10.47 1.26
C GLU A 22 -6.76 10.67 2.23
N HIS A 23 -7.05 11.08 3.47
CA HIS A 23 -6.05 11.20 4.53
C HIS A 23 -5.41 9.86 4.90
N ASP A 24 -6.20 8.78 5.01
CA ASP A 24 -5.68 7.44 5.31
C ASP A 24 -4.71 6.97 4.21
N LEU A 25 -5.06 7.24 2.95
CA LEU A 25 -4.23 6.90 1.80
C LEU A 25 -2.93 7.73 1.77
N ASP A 26 -2.98 9.01 2.14
CA ASP A 26 -1.79 9.87 2.26
C ASP A 26 -0.88 9.39 3.39
N CYS A 27 -1.45 9.01 4.53
CA CYS A 27 -0.72 8.41 5.65
C CYS A 27 -0.02 7.11 5.26
N ILE A 28 -0.72 6.20 4.57
CA ILE A 28 -0.13 4.94 4.07
C ILE A 28 0.99 5.24 3.08
N ALA A 29 0.77 6.16 2.13
CA ALA A 29 1.78 6.53 1.15
C ALA A 29 3.05 7.08 1.82
N ARG A 30 2.91 7.99 2.79
CA ARG A 30 4.03 8.52 3.57
C ARG A 30 4.75 7.42 4.34
N ASP A 31 4.03 6.54 5.02
CA ASP A 31 4.62 5.43 5.77
C ASP A 31 5.40 4.47 4.86
N MET A 32 4.90 4.17 3.66
CA MET A 32 5.60 3.36 2.66
C MET A 32 6.89 4.03 2.20
N VAL A 33 6.88 5.33 1.95
CA VAL A 33 8.07 6.11 1.58
C VAL A 33 9.09 6.15 2.71
N LEU A 34 8.64 6.41 3.95
CA LEU A 34 9.49 6.41 5.13
C LEU A 34 10.11 5.03 5.39
N PHE A 35 9.34 3.96 5.20
CA PHE A 35 9.85 2.59 5.31
C PHE A 35 10.92 2.33 4.24
N ARG A 36 10.70 2.75 2.99
CA ARG A 36 11.68 2.62 1.90
C ARG A 36 13.00 3.34 2.20
N GLN A 37 12.95 4.50 2.86
CA GLN A 37 14.15 5.23 3.25
C GLN A 37 14.96 4.48 4.33
N LYS A 38 14.27 3.78 5.24
CA LYS A 38 14.90 3.02 6.33
C LYS A 38 15.31 1.61 5.92
N SER A 39 14.64 1.03 4.93
CA SER A 39 14.80 -0.36 4.52
C SER A 39 14.86 -0.49 2.99
N PRO A 40 15.97 -1.02 2.44
CA PRO A 40 16.18 -1.12 1.00
C PRO A 40 15.31 -2.19 0.32
N ARG A 41 14.51 -2.94 1.07
CA ARG A 41 13.56 -3.94 0.54
C ARG A 41 12.23 -3.85 1.29
N LEU A 42 11.19 -3.44 0.59
CA LEU A 42 9.81 -3.54 1.06
C LEU A 42 9.28 -4.92 0.65
N SER A 43 9.02 -5.80 1.62
CA SER A 43 8.37 -7.08 1.35
C SER A 43 6.85 -6.90 1.27
N LYS A 44 6.15 -7.87 0.64
CA LYS A 44 4.69 -7.88 0.60
C LYS A 44 4.08 -7.83 2.00
N MET A 45 4.68 -8.57 2.94
CA MET A 45 4.20 -8.64 4.32
C MET A 45 4.39 -7.31 5.05
N GLU A 46 5.48 -6.59 4.79
CA GLU A 46 5.66 -5.24 5.37
C GLU A 46 4.69 -4.24 4.76
N ALA A 47 4.52 -4.24 3.45
CA ALA A 47 3.57 -3.37 2.79
C ALA A 47 2.14 -3.61 3.29
N ALA A 48 1.75 -4.88 3.43
CA ALA A 48 0.48 -5.26 4.06
C ALA A 48 0.37 -4.76 5.51
N ARG A 49 1.41 -4.94 6.34
CA ARG A 49 1.42 -4.43 7.72
C ARG A 49 1.24 -2.91 7.80
N LEU A 50 1.89 -2.16 6.92
CA LEU A 50 1.75 -0.71 6.85
C LEU A 50 0.32 -0.31 6.50
N ILE A 51 -0.30 -1.01 5.55
CA ILE A 51 -1.72 -0.80 5.21
C ILE A 51 -2.58 -1.05 6.43
N LEU A 52 -2.44 -2.21 7.09
CA LEU A 52 -3.25 -2.58 8.25
C LEU A 52 -3.12 -1.66 9.47
N ARG A 53 -2.02 -0.93 9.59
CA ARG A 53 -1.89 0.09 10.63
C ARG A 53 -2.94 1.19 10.46
N HIS A 54 -3.27 1.52 9.22
CA HIS A 54 -4.20 2.60 8.86
C HIS A 54 -5.58 2.05 8.51
N THR A 55 -5.66 0.78 8.11
CA THR A 55 -6.93 0.12 7.80
C THR A 55 -7.32 -0.75 8.98
N ARG A 56 -8.34 -0.34 9.74
CA ARG A 56 -9.01 -1.23 10.73
C ARG A 56 -9.74 -2.42 10.06
N ALA A 57 -9.40 -2.73 8.83
CA ALA A 57 -10.02 -3.74 8.01
C ALA A 57 -9.38 -5.10 8.26
N GLU A 58 -10.19 -6.16 8.18
CA GLU A 58 -9.69 -7.52 8.30
C GLU A 58 -8.82 -7.89 7.11
N PHE A 59 -7.53 -8.13 7.38
CA PHE A 59 -6.57 -8.60 6.39
C PHE A 59 -6.87 -10.04 5.99
N LYS A 60 -6.95 -10.30 4.69
CA LYS A 60 -6.83 -11.66 4.16
C LYS A 60 -5.66 -11.64 3.18
N PRO A 61 -4.48 -12.17 3.53
CA PRO A 61 -3.35 -12.20 2.61
C PRO A 61 -3.77 -12.99 1.36
N GLN A 62 -4.09 -12.30 0.28
CA GLN A 62 -4.29 -12.94 -1.00
C GLN A 62 -2.92 -13.09 -1.66
N GLY A 63 -2.52 -14.35 -1.90
CA GLY A 63 -1.29 -14.66 -2.61
C GLY A 63 -1.45 -14.30 -4.08
N GLY A 64 -1.00 -13.10 -4.47
CA GLY A 64 -1.15 -12.66 -5.86
C GLY A 64 -0.20 -11.56 -6.34
N LEU A 65 0.31 -10.68 -5.47
CA LEU A 65 1.21 -9.62 -5.94
C LEU A 65 2.57 -10.19 -6.31
N ASP A 66 3.21 -9.75 -7.38
CA ASP A 66 4.62 -10.05 -7.67
C ASP A 66 5.53 -8.87 -7.25
N ASN A 67 6.85 -8.98 -7.44
CA ASN A 67 7.78 -7.90 -7.06
C ASN A 67 7.64 -6.65 -7.94
N LYS A 68 7.05 -6.80 -9.14
CA LYS A 68 6.84 -5.70 -10.09
C LYS A 68 5.70 -4.81 -9.59
N ASP A 69 4.62 -5.41 -9.10
CA ASP A 69 3.49 -4.69 -8.52
C ASP A 69 3.88 -3.88 -7.27
N LEU A 70 4.75 -4.41 -6.41
CA LEU A 70 5.28 -3.67 -5.24
C LEU A 70 6.06 -2.41 -5.64
N SER A 71 6.83 -2.49 -6.74
CA SER A 71 7.59 -1.34 -7.25
C SER A 71 6.66 -0.27 -7.80
N THR A 72 5.60 -0.67 -8.52
CA THR A 72 4.53 0.21 -8.98
C THR A 72 3.82 0.88 -7.82
N LEU A 73 3.43 0.12 -6.80
CA LEU A 73 2.76 0.63 -5.62
C LEU A 73 3.63 1.66 -4.87
N LEU A 74 4.93 1.38 -4.75
CA LEU A 74 5.88 2.32 -4.14
C LEU A 74 6.03 3.61 -4.98
N ALA A 75 6.05 3.51 -6.31
CA ALA A 75 6.08 4.68 -7.18
C ALA A 75 4.81 5.54 -7.02
N MET A 76 3.64 4.91 -6.93
CA MET A 76 2.37 5.60 -6.65
C MET A 76 2.40 6.28 -5.27
N ALA A 77 2.91 5.59 -4.24
CA ALA A 77 3.07 6.16 -2.90
C ALA A 77 4.00 7.38 -2.89
N MET A 78 5.13 7.33 -3.63
CA MET A 78 6.04 8.47 -3.76
C MET A 78 5.37 9.67 -4.43
N LEU A 79 4.66 9.47 -5.55
CA LEU A 79 3.93 10.54 -6.25
C LEU A 79 2.85 11.18 -5.37
N ARG A 80 2.22 10.37 -4.51
CA ARG A 80 1.18 10.82 -3.60
C ARG A 80 1.76 11.57 -2.40
N ALA A 81 2.84 11.08 -1.81
CA ALA A 81 3.50 11.70 -0.66
C ALA A 81 4.13 13.07 -0.96
N THR A 82 4.33 13.42 -2.24
CA THR A 82 4.80 14.73 -2.69
C THR A 82 3.70 15.79 -2.88
N ARG A 83 2.42 15.42 -2.69
CA ARG A 83 1.30 16.38 -2.64
C ARG A 83 1.12 16.94 -1.23
#